data_AF-A0AA42EFQ4-F1
#
_entry.id   AF-A0AA42EFQ4-F1
#
_cell.length_a   1.000
_cell.length_b   1.000
_cell.length_c   1.000
_cell.angle_alpha   90.00
_cell.angle_beta   90.00
_cell.angle_gamma   90.00
#
_symmetry.space_group_name_H-M   'P 1'
#
loop_
_entity.id
_entity.type
_entity.pdbx_description
1 polymer ?
#
loop_
_entity_poly.entity_id
_entity_poly.type
_entity_poly.pdbx_seq_one_letter_code
_entity_poly.pdbx_strand_id
1 'polypeptide(L)'
;MIRLEHSQLLGKLNFIDQYIHAKNAADGSKMDANANVTQKNLATMEQELMKDFFVQINRAKVSGKIAEIFGQSLADEYLRQIEAHEIYVHDETSLKPYCVSVTLYPFLRDGLTKLGGESRAPQHLASFCGSFINLVFAISSQFAGAVATVEFLTYFDYFARKDYGDNYLQTHQHEIANHLQQVVYSINQPAAARGYQSVFWNISIYDHYYFNAMFGNFVFSDLTAPNWQTTSALQDFFMQWFNQERTKAILTFPVMTAAMLTENGKCKDSEFADKMAKALAEGNSFFIYQSDNPDSLASCCRLRNEIADHSFSYSLGAGGVATGSINVITLNMNRLEQDGRDLVTEVGKIHQYQYAYRKLMEDYLNEGMLPVYDAGFISLDKQFLTIGINGMVEAAEFRGIKVGYNSEYIDFVRERLFAIYQANQTACKTYGVKFNTEFVPAENLGVKNAKWDREAGYVVPRECYNSYFYVVEDEQINALDKFLLHGKALVEYLDGGSALHLNLEEALSQQSYRSLLDIAAKTGCNYFCINVKITLCNACDHIDKRTLSQCSCCGSKDIDHATRVIGYLKRISSFSSARQKEQALRHYHRQAA
;
A
#
# COMPACT_ATOMS: atom_id res chain seq x y z
N MET A 1 25.70 8.36 28.40
CA MET A 1 25.09 9.18 27.31
C MET A 1 26.12 9.30 26.20
N ILE A 2 25.79 8.87 24.98
CA ILE A 2 26.62 9.10 23.80
C ILE A 2 26.55 10.59 23.46
N ARG A 3 27.68 11.27 23.32
CA ARG A 3 27.74 12.71 22.99
C ARG A 3 27.88 12.89 21.48
N LEU A 4 27.14 13.82 20.90
CA LEU A 4 27.31 14.20 19.51
C LEU A 4 28.60 14.99 19.33
N GLU A 5 29.28 14.76 18.21
CA GLU A 5 30.36 15.61 17.75
C GLU A 5 29.84 17.01 17.40
N HIS A 6 30.70 18.02 17.45
CA HIS A 6 30.29 19.41 17.20
C HIS A 6 29.62 19.60 15.82
N SER A 7 30.16 18.93 14.78
CA SER A 7 29.59 18.96 13.43
C SER A 7 28.22 18.28 13.36
N GLN A 8 28.02 17.18 14.07
CA GLN A 8 26.73 16.49 14.15
C GLN A 8 25.68 17.36 14.84
N LEU A 9 26.04 18.00 15.95
CA LEU A 9 25.15 18.91 16.67
C LEU A 9 24.75 20.10 15.77
N LEU A 10 25.71 20.74 15.10
CA LEU A 10 25.42 21.81 14.14
C LEU A 10 24.53 21.30 12.99
N GLY A 11 24.76 20.09 12.49
CA GLY A 11 23.90 19.46 11.48
C GLY A 11 22.45 19.30 11.94
N LYS A 12 22.23 18.89 13.20
CA LYS A 12 20.89 18.81 13.81
C LYS A 12 20.23 20.18 13.96
N LEU A 13 20.96 21.18 14.44
CA LEU A 13 20.46 22.55 14.57
C LEU A 13 20.08 23.13 13.20
N ASN A 14 20.94 22.94 12.18
CA ASN A 14 20.64 23.37 10.81
C ASN A 14 19.44 22.64 10.22
N PHE A 15 19.24 21.36 10.55
CA PHE A 15 18.04 20.63 10.14
C PHE A 15 16.78 21.25 10.75
N ILE A 16 16.80 21.59 12.05
CA ILE A 16 15.69 22.24 12.75
C ILE A 16 15.34 23.57 12.05
N ASP A 17 16.33 24.41 11.78
CA ASP A 17 16.12 25.67 11.08
C ASP A 17 15.50 25.45 9.70
N GLN A 18 15.98 24.47 8.93
CA GLN A 18 15.42 24.14 7.62
C GLN A 18 13.98 23.62 7.72
N TYR A 19 13.69 22.76 8.69
CA TYR A 19 12.35 22.23 8.91
C TYR A 19 11.37 23.35 9.27
N ILE A 20 11.76 24.28 10.15
CA ILE A 20 10.94 25.46 10.52
C ILE A 20 10.54 26.26 9.28
N HIS A 21 11.40 26.37 8.26
CA HIS A 21 11.11 27.12 7.03
C HIS A 21 10.50 26.28 5.90
N ALA A 22 10.31 24.97 6.07
CA ALA A 22 9.71 24.11 5.05
C ALA A 22 8.23 24.46 4.79
N LYS A 23 7.77 24.32 3.55
CA LYS A 23 6.40 24.66 3.13
C LYS A 23 5.35 23.75 3.79
N ASN A 24 5.60 22.45 3.85
CA ASN A 24 4.76 21.46 4.52
C ASN A 24 5.64 20.39 5.21
N ALA A 25 5.02 19.45 5.92
CA ALA A 25 5.77 18.41 6.64
C ALA A 25 6.56 17.49 5.70
N ALA A 26 6.01 17.16 4.53
CA ALA A 26 6.68 16.34 3.52
C ALA A 26 7.96 17.02 2.98
N ASP A 27 7.90 18.31 2.66
CA ASP A 27 9.05 19.10 2.21
C ASP A 27 10.11 19.28 3.31
N GLY A 28 9.70 19.23 4.59
CA GLY A 28 10.61 19.28 5.73
C GLY A 28 11.35 17.96 5.98
N SER A 29 10.82 16.83 5.52
CA SER A 29 11.50 15.53 5.66
C SER A 29 12.55 15.36 4.57
N LYS A 30 13.80 15.08 4.99
CA LYS A 30 14.91 14.83 4.06
C LYS A 30 15.05 13.37 3.67
N MET A 31 14.76 12.45 4.60
CA MET A 31 15.04 11.03 4.41
C MET A 31 13.82 10.29 3.87
N ASP A 32 12.63 10.59 4.38
CA ASP A 32 11.41 9.84 4.10
C ASP A 32 10.17 10.74 4.21
N ALA A 33 9.93 11.51 3.15
CA ALA A 33 8.78 12.39 3.07
C ALA A 33 7.48 11.59 2.89
N ASN A 34 6.44 11.92 3.65
CA ASN A 34 5.22 11.13 3.65
C ASN A 34 3.99 12.04 3.75
N ALA A 35 3.14 12.05 2.74
CA ALA A 35 1.95 12.91 2.71
C ALA A 35 0.90 12.55 3.77
N ASN A 36 1.03 11.40 4.44
CA ASN A 36 0.19 11.03 5.58
C ASN A 36 0.42 11.99 6.78
N VAL A 37 1.63 12.54 6.93
CA VAL A 37 1.93 13.58 7.92
C VAL A 37 1.46 14.93 7.38
N THR A 38 0.35 15.43 7.92
CA THR A 38 -0.34 16.59 7.31
C THR A 38 0.15 17.92 7.89
N GLN A 39 0.47 17.95 9.18
CA GLN A 39 0.87 19.18 9.86
C GLN A 39 2.36 19.16 10.17
N LYS A 40 2.97 20.33 9.95
CA LYS A 40 4.34 20.61 10.39
C LYS A 40 4.29 21.09 11.84
N ASN A 41 4.82 20.30 12.77
CA ASN A 41 4.87 20.66 14.19
C ASN A 41 6.16 20.12 14.84
N LEU A 42 6.32 20.37 16.14
CA LEU A 42 7.51 19.94 16.89
C LEU A 42 7.62 18.41 16.96
N ALA A 43 6.52 17.70 17.17
CA ALA A 43 6.53 16.24 17.28
C ALA A 43 6.90 15.56 15.96
N THR A 44 6.46 16.09 14.83
CA THR A 44 6.87 15.58 13.51
C THR A 44 8.35 15.87 13.25
N MET A 45 8.83 17.07 13.58
CA MET A 45 10.24 17.44 13.44
C MET A 45 11.17 16.56 14.29
N GLU A 46 10.83 16.31 15.55
CA GLU A 46 11.62 15.47 16.46
C GLU A 46 11.80 14.04 15.94
N GLN A 47 10.77 13.50 15.29
CA GLN A 47 10.81 12.17 14.67
C GLN A 47 11.68 12.14 13.42
N GLU A 48 11.65 13.20 12.61
CA GLU A 48 12.53 13.33 11.43
C GLU A 48 14.00 13.57 11.81
N LEU A 49 14.24 14.24 12.94
CA LEU A 49 15.56 14.73 13.34
C LEU A 49 16.63 13.63 13.41
N MET A 50 16.25 12.41 13.78
CA MET A 50 17.19 11.28 14.00
C MET A 50 17.19 10.25 12.88
N LYS A 51 16.41 10.44 11.81
CA LYS A 51 16.25 9.43 10.74
C LYS A 51 17.56 9.11 10.01
N ASP A 52 18.41 10.10 9.79
CA ASP A 52 19.76 9.94 9.23
C ASP A 52 20.68 9.04 10.08
N PHE A 53 20.53 9.06 11.41
CA PHE A 53 21.27 8.16 12.31
C PHE A 53 20.69 6.75 12.24
N PHE A 54 19.35 6.62 12.22
CA PHE A 54 18.71 5.31 12.04
C PHE A 54 19.12 4.63 10.74
N VAL A 55 19.22 5.38 9.63
CA VAL A 55 19.70 4.85 8.34
C VAL A 55 21.11 4.26 8.49
N GLN A 56 22.04 4.99 9.10
CA GLN A 56 23.41 4.51 9.30
C GLN A 56 23.47 3.26 10.20
N ILE A 57 22.69 3.26 11.29
CA ILE A 57 22.61 2.11 12.20
C ILE A 57 22.03 0.89 11.47
N ASN A 58 20.97 1.08 10.70
CA ASN A 58 20.33 0.01 9.96
C ASN A 58 21.30 -0.58 8.92
N ARG A 59 21.91 0.27 8.09
CA ARG A 59 22.93 -0.15 7.12
C ARG A 59 24.06 -0.93 7.77
N ALA A 60 24.57 -0.47 8.92
CA ALA A 60 25.63 -1.18 9.65
C ALA A 60 25.18 -2.54 10.19
N LYS A 61 23.93 -2.65 10.67
CA LYS A 61 23.37 -3.93 11.15
C LYS A 61 23.19 -4.92 10.01
N VAL A 62 22.64 -4.46 8.88
CA VAL A 62 22.41 -5.30 7.70
C VAL A 62 23.73 -5.69 7.05
N SER A 63 24.65 -4.75 6.84
CA SER A 63 25.97 -5.06 6.28
C SER A 63 26.77 -6.01 7.17
N GLY A 64 26.71 -5.84 8.51
CA GLY A 64 27.30 -6.78 9.45
C GLY A 64 26.71 -8.19 9.32
N LYS A 65 25.38 -8.30 9.16
CA LYS A 65 24.70 -9.59 8.96
C LYS A 65 25.03 -10.22 7.60
N ILE A 66 25.20 -9.41 6.55
CA ILE A 66 25.68 -9.87 5.24
C ILE A 66 27.11 -10.40 5.38
N ALA A 67 28.00 -9.68 6.08
CA ALA A 67 29.38 -10.10 6.29
C ALA A 67 29.47 -11.44 7.05
N GLU A 68 28.61 -11.62 8.05
CA GLU A 68 28.48 -12.86 8.83
C GLU A 68 28.08 -14.07 7.96
N ILE A 69 27.11 -13.90 7.05
CA ILE A 69 26.51 -15.02 6.30
C ILE A 69 27.22 -15.26 4.95
N PHE A 70 27.60 -14.19 4.26
CA PHE A 70 28.07 -14.24 2.87
C PHE A 70 29.49 -13.66 2.69
N GLY A 71 30.08 -13.08 3.74
CA GLY A 71 31.44 -12.54 3.73
C GLY A 71 31.52 -11.03 3.47
N GLN A 72 32.64 -10.43 3.89
CA GLN A 72 32.84 -8.98 3.90
C GLN A 72 32.71 -8.33 2.51
N SER A 73 33.19 -9.01 1.47
CA SER A 73 33.12 -8.49 0.09
C SER A 73 31.68 -8.15 -0.34
N LEU A 74 30.71 -9.01 0.00
CA LEU A 74 29.32 -8.78 -0.35
C LEU A 74 28.68 -7.68 0.52
N ALA A 75 29.12 -7.53 1.76
CA ALA A 75 28.69 -6.45 2.65
C ALA A 75 29.19 -5.08 2.16
N ASP A 76 30.43 -5.01 1.68
CA ASP A 76 30.99 -3.81 1.09
C ASP A 76 30.28 -3.46 -0.23
N GLU A 77 29.97 -4.48 -1.06
CA GLU A 77 29.17 -4.29 -2.27
C GLU A 77 27.77 -3.75 -1.96
N TYR A 78 27.08 -4.28 -0.93
CA TYR A 78 25.77 -3.77 -0.51
C TYR A 78 25.80 -2.26 -0.23
N LEU A 79 26.77 -1.82 0.58
CA LEU A 79 26.93 -0.40 0.90
C LEU A 79 27.29 0.41 -0.34
N ARG A 80 28.18 -0.10 -1.19
CA ARG A 80 28.55 0.55 -2.46
C ARG A 80 27.34 0.73 -3.38
N GLN A 81 26.48 -0.27 -3.54
CA GLN A 81 25.29 -0.18 -4.39
C GLN A 81 24.30 0.87 -3.90
N ILE A 82 24.16 1.01 -2.58
CA ILE A 82 23.31 2.03 -1.98
C ILE A 82 23.88 3.43 -2.23
N GLU A 83 25.17 3.65 -1.93
CA GLU A 83 25.84 4.96 -2.11
C GLU A 83 25.96 5.34 -3.60
N ALA A 84 26.08 4.35 -4.49
CA ALA A 84 26.04 4.55 -5.93
C ALA A 84 24.61 4.76 -6.47
N HIS A 85 23.57 4.65 -5.63
CA HIS A 85 22.15 4.75 -6.01
C HIS A 85 21.74 3.74 -7.11
N GLU A 86 22.35 2.55 -7.09
CA GLU A 86 21.96 1.43 -7.95
C GLU A 86 20.75 0.69 -7.39
N ILE A 87 20.67 0.64 -6.06
CA ILE A 87 19.55 0.09 -5.32
C ILE A 87 19.04 1.12 -4.29
N TYR A 88 17.79 0.96 -3.90
CA TYR A 88 17.16 1.73 -2.84
C TYR A 88 16.51 0.79 -1.83
N VAL A 89 16.97 0.85 -0.59
CA VAL A 89 16.37 0.11 0.51
C VAL A 89 15.24 0.97 1.09
N HIS A 90 14.03 0.43 1.11
CA HIS A 90 12.88 1.16 1.64
C HIS A 90 12.90 1.17 3.17
N ASP A 91 12.33 2.22 3.76
CA ASP A 91 12.13 2.37 5.21
C ASP A 91 13.40 2.18 6.07
N GLU A 92 14.60 2.46 5.53
CA GLU A 92 15.88 2.36 6.27
C GLU A 92 15.91 3.20 7.55
N THR A 93 15.01 4.17 7.67
CA THR A 93 14.81 5.01 8.85
C THR A 93 14.13 4.25 10.01
N SER A 94 13.78 2.98 9.82
CA SER A 94 13.16 2.07 10.78
C SER A 94 13.93 0.75 10.86
N LEU A 95 14.02 0.17 12.05
CA LEU A 95 14.62 -1.16 12.27
C LEU A 95 13.56 -2.29 12.24
N LYS A 96 12.33 -1.94 11.92
CA LYS A 96 11.15 -2.81 11.98
C LYS A 96 10.92 -3.49 10.62
N PRO A 97 10.22 -4.64 10.58
CA PRO A 97 9.71 -5.17 9.33
C PRO A 97 8.80 -4.16 8.62
N TYR A 98 8.67 -4.33 7.30
CA TYR A 98 7.95 -3.38 6.45
C TYR A 98 6.44 -3.39 6.68
N CYS A 99 5.70 -4.35 6.13
CA CYS A 99 4.23 -4.27 6.10
C CYS A 99 3.55 -5.60 6.38
N VAL A 100 2.28 -5.53 6.80
CA VAL A 100 1.55 -6.71 7.27
C VAL A 100 0.05 -6.61 7.03
N SER A 101 -0.55 -7.68 6.53
CA SER A 101 -1.94 -8.04 6.76
C SER A 101 -1.96 -9.03 7.90
N VAL A 102 -2.69 -8.76 8.98
CA VAL A 102 -2.76 -9.67 10.14
C VAL A 102 -4.04 -10.50 10.11
N THR A 103 -4.02 -11.65 10.77
CA THR A 103 -5.28 -12.29 11.20
C THR A 103 -5.76 -11.64 12.51
N LEU A 104 -7.05 -11.40 12.63
CA LEU A 104 -7.70 -10.91 13.85
C LEU A 104 -8.08 -12.06 14.81
N TYR A 105 -7.81 -13.31 14.46
CA TYR A 105 -8.17 -14.46 15.31
C TYR A 105 -7.51 -14.42 16.71
N PRO A 106 -6.21 -14.08 16.87
CA PRO A 106 -5.61 -13.90 18.20
C PRO A 106 -6.30 -12.80 19.01
N PHE A 107 -6.78 -11.74 18.36
CA PHE A 107 -7.52 -10.67 19.02
C PHE A 107 -8.89 -11.13 19.54
N LEU A 108 -9.62 -11.97 18.79
CA LEU A 108 -10.87 -12.58 19.27
C LEU A 108 -10.66 -13.46 20.49
N ARG A 109 -9.50 -14.10 20.61
CA ARG A 109 -9.22 -15.09 21.64
C ARG A 109 -8.60 -14.50 22.90
N ASP A 110 -7.63 -13.61 22.72
CA ASP A 110 -6.73 -13.16 23.78
C ASP A 110 -6.80 -11.62 23.98
N GLY A 111 -7.54 -10.90 23.13
CA GLY A 111 -7.59 -9.43 23.15
C GLY A 111 -6.23 -8.82 22.84
N LEU A 112 -5.76 -7.90 23.69
CA LEU A 112 -4.43 -7.29 23.61
C LEU A 112 -3.46 -7.86 24.67
N THR A 113 -3.86 -8.89 25.42
CA THR A 113 -3.05 -9.41 26.55
C THR A 113 -1.68 -9.93 26.11
N LYS A 114 -1.60 -10.49 24.90
CA LYS A 114 -0.34 -10.96 24.30
C LYS A 114 0.54 -9.86 23.69
N LEU A 115 0.04 -8.61 23.64
CA LEU A 115 0.79 -7.44 23.18
C LEU A 115 1.15 -6.50 24.36
N GLY A 116 1.03 -6.99 25.61
CA GLY A 116 1.33 -6.22 26.82
C GLY A 116 0.20 -5.30 27.28
N GLY A 117 -1.00 -5.40 26.69
CA GLY A 117 -2.20 -4.71 27.18
C GLY A 117 -2.98 -5.55 28.20
N GLU A 118 -4.02 -4.96 28.81
CA GLU A 118 -4.88 -5.66 29.78
C GLU A 118 -6.25 -6.06 29.19
N SER A 119 -6.58 -5.55 27.99
CA SER A 119 -7.86 -5.83 27.33
C SER A 119 -7.94 -7.31 26.92
N ARG A 120 -8.92 -8.02 27.48
CA ARG A 120 -9.25 -9.41 27.10
C ARG A 120 -10.08 -9.45 25.81
N ALA A 121 -10.37 -10.65 25.34
CA ALA A 121 -11.24 -10.92 24.19
C ALA A 121 -12.53 -10.08 24.23
N PRO A 122 -12.86 -9.33 23.17
CA PRO A 122 -14.08 -8.52 23.12
C PRO A 122 -15.32 -9.41 23.20
N GLN A 123 -16.35 -8.94 23.90
CA GLN A 123 -17.60 -9.68 24.11
C GLN A 123 -18.81 -9.05 23.42
N HIS A 124 -18.74 -7.74 23.19
CA HIS A 124 -19.78 -6.88 22.62
C HIS A 124 -19.19 -5.96 21.55
N LEU A 125 -20.01 -5.44 20.65
CA LEU A 125 -19.61 -4.57 19.55
C LEU A 125 -18.85 -3.34 20.01
N ALA A 126 -19.28 -2.71 21.10
CA ALA A 126 -18.58 -1.57 21.69
C ALA A 126 -17.15 -1.94 22.14
N SER A 127 -17.00 -3.08 22.83
CA SER A 127 -15.69 -3.57 23.29
C SER A 127 -14.78 -4.03 22.13
N PHE A 128 -15.38 -4.59 21.06
CA PHE A 128 -14.68 -4.92 19.83
C PHE A 128 -14.14 -3.65 19.17
N CYS A 129 -14.98 -2.65 18.91
CA CYS A 129 -14.58 -1.40 18.26
C CYS A 129 -13.50 -0.65 19.07
N GLY A 130 -13.72 -0.47 20.37
CA GLY A 130 -12.77 0.23 21.23
C GLY A 130 -11.41 -0.47 21.33
N SER A 131 -11.41 -1.80 21.50
CA SER A 131 -10.15 -2.56 21.60
C SER A 131 -9.47 -2.72 20.23
N PHE A 132 -10.24 -2.79 19.14
CA PHE A 132 -9.72 -2.86 17.77
C PHE A 132 -8.93 -1.60 17.41
N ILE A 133 -9.39 -0.41 17.80
CA ILE A 133 -8.64 0.84 17.60
C ILE A 133 -7.25 0.73 18.25
N ASN A 134 -7.19 0.28 19.50
CA ASN A 134 -5.92 0.08 20.21
C ASN A 134 -5.05 -1.00 19.56
N LEU A 135 -5.66 -2.10 19.07
CA LEU A 135 -4.95 -3.17 18.37
C LEU A 135 -4.26 -2.63 17.10
N VAL A 136 -4.98 -1.88 16.27
CA VAL A 136 -4.44 -1.32 15.03
C VAL A 136 -3.27 -0.39 15.34
N PHE A 137 -3.37 0.48 16.35
CA PHE A 137 -2.24 1.31 16.77
C PHE A 137 -1.06 0.48 17.29
N ALA A 138 -1.31 -0.53 18.12
CA ALA A 138 -0.28 -1.39 18.73
C ALA A 138 0.48 -2.25 17.72
N ILE A 139 -0.21 -2.78 16.71
CA ILE A 139 0.43 -3.50 15.60
C ILE A 139 1.21 -2.51 14.75
N SER A 140 0.60 -1.40 14.39
CA SER A 140 1.20 -0.45 13.46
C SER A 140 2.43 0.28 14.00
N SER A 141 2.63 0.32 15.32
CA SER A 141 3.86 0.82 15.92
C SER A 141 5.05 -0.14 15.77
N GLN A 142 4.82 -1.38 15.34
CA GLN A 142 5.83 -2.44 15.20
C GLN A 142 6.18 -2.76 13.75
N PHE A 143 5.58 -2.06 12.79
CA PHE A 143 5.85 -2.15 11.36
C PHE A 143 6.12 -0.75 10.79
N ALA A 144 6.91 -0.65 9.73
CA ALA A 144 7.20 0.64 9.09
C ALA A 144 6.03 1.12 8.19
N GLY A 145 5.41 0.18 7.48
CA GLY A 145 4.41 0.41 6.45
C GLY A 145 2.96 0.20 6.90
N ALA A 146 2.16 -0.33 5.98
CA ALA A 146 0.72 -0.49 6.14
C ALA A 146 0.34 -1.71 7.00
N VAL A 147 -0.82 -1.60 7.65
CA VAL A 147 -1.49 -2.66 8.40
C VAL A 147 -2.85 -2.94 7.77
N ALA A 148 -3.04 -4.15 7.27
CA ALA A 148 -4.34 -4.60 6.77
C ALA A 148 -5.04 -5.52 7.75
N THR A 149 -6.35 -5.31 7.91
CA THR A 149 -7.24 -6.15 8.72
C THR A 149 -8.44 -6.56 7.87
N VAL A 150 -8.20 -7.49 6.95
CA VAL A 150 -9.17 -7.88 5.91
C VAL A 150 -10.45 -8.50 6.49
N GLU A 151 -10.41 -8.94 7.75
CA GLU A 151 -11.52 -9.57 8.48
C GLU A 151 -12.41 -8.57 9.25
N PHE A 152 -12.08 -7.27 9.24
CA PHE A 152 -12.71 -6.25 10.10
C PHE A 152 -14.24 -6.23 10.01
N LEU A 153 -14.81 -6.15 8.79
CA LEU A 153 -16.26 -6.06 8.61
C LEU A 153 -16.97 -7.37 8.94
N THR A 154 -16.37 -8.52 8.61
CA THR A 154 -16.90 -9.84 8.97
C THR A 154 -16.99 -10.02 10.50
N TYR A 155 -15.99 -9.53 11.23
CA TYR A 155 -15.96 -9.65 12.69
C TYR A 155 -16.86 -8.59 13.34
N PHE A 156 -16.94 -7.40 12.75
CA PHE A 156 -17.91 -6.37 13.16
C PHE A 156 -19.34 -6.91 13.06
N ASP A 157 -19.69 -7.53 11.93
CA ASP A 157 -21.00 -8.16 11.71
C ASP A 157 -21.33 -9.18 12.80
N TYR A 158 -20.39 -10.05 13.14
CA TYR A 158 -20.57 -11.03 14.21
C TYR A 158 -20.96 -10.39 15.55
N PHE A 159 -20.23 -9.36 15.99
CA PHE A 159 -20.56 -8.69 17.25
C PHE A 159 -21.85 -7.86 17.17
N ALA A 160 -22.16 -7.28 16.01
CA ALA A 160 -23.41 -6.57 15.80
C ALA A 160 -24.62 -7.52 15.89
N ARG A 161 -24.54 -8.71 15.27
CA ARG A 161 -25.58 -9.74 15.38
C ARG A 161 -25.70 -10.29 16.80
N LYS A 162 -24.57 -10.46 17.49
CA LYS A 162 -24.56 -10.93 18.88
C LYS A 162 -25.29 -9.96 19.82
N ASP A 163 -25.11 -8.66 19.64
CA ASP A 163 -25.71 -7.64 20.50
C ASP A 163 -27.15 -7.28 20.10
N TYR A 164 -27.46 -7.25 18.79
CA TYR A 164 -28.70 -6.67 18.27
C TYR A 164 -29.54 -7.60 17.39
N GLY A 165 -29.08 -8.83 17.12
CA GLY A 165 -29.74 -9.80 16.22
C GLY A 165 -29.49 -9.54 14.73
N ASP A 166 -29.89 -10.48 13.87
CA ASP A 166 -29.58 -10.44 12.43
C ASP A 166 -30.19 -9.23 11.68
N ASN A 167 -31.19 -8.57 12.25
CA ASN A 167 -31.84 -7.39 11.68
C ASN A 167 -31.31 -6.04 12.24
N TYR A 168 -30.07 -6.04 12.76
CA TYR A 168 -29.45 -4.89 13.41
C TYR A 168 -29.36 -3.64 12.51
N LEU A 169 -29.21 -3.81 11.20
CA LEU A 169 -29.20 -2.68 10.26
C LEU A 169 -30.56 -2.01 10.09
N GLN A 170 -31.66 -2.71 10.40
CA GLN A 170 -33.00 -2.14 10.40
C GLN A 170 -33.39 -1.58 11.78
N THR A 171 -32.95 -2.22 12.85
CA THR A 171 -33.37 -1.89 14.23
C THR A 171 -32.42 -0.92 14.95
N HIS A 172 -31.13 -0.94 14.61
CA HIS A 172 -30.06 -0.22 15.32
C HIS A 172 -29.10 0.49 14.34
N GLN A 173 -29.60 0.93 13.19
CA GLN A 173 -28.78 1.52 12.13
C GLN A 173 -27.90 2.68 12.61
N HIS A 174 -28.43 3.50 13.53
CA HIS A 174 -27.72 4.67 14.08
C HIS A 174 -26.55 4.25 14.95
N GLU A 175 -26.74 3.25 15.82
CA GLU A 175 -25.71 2.68 16.68
C GLU A 175 -24.58 2.07 15.85
N ILE A 176 -24.92 1.35 14.77
CA ILE A 176 -23.92 0.79 13.84
C ILE A 176 -23.11 1.89 13.17
N ALA A 177 -23.78 2.94 12.68
CA ALA A 177 -23.10 4.10 12.09
C ALA A 177 -22.14 4.75 13.10
N ASN A 178 -22.55 4.88 14.37
CA ASN A 178 -21.72 5.46 15.43
C ASN A 178 -20.49 4.60 15.75
N HIS A 179 -20.63 3.28 15.77
CA HIS A 179 -19.48 2.37 15.97
C HIS A 179 -18.49 2.43 14.81
N LEU A 180 -18.98 2.43 13.56
CA LEU A 180 -18.14 2.62 12.38
C LEU A 180 -17.46 4.00 12.41
N GLN A 181 -18.20 5.05 12.76
CA GLN A 181 -17.66 6.41 12.91
C GLN A 181 -16.54 6.44 13.95
N GLN A 182 -16.74 5.82 15.11
CA GLN A 182 -15.75 5.76 16.18
C GLN A 182 -14.44 5.16 15.67
N VAL A 183 -14.49 4.00 15.00
CA VAL A 183 -13.28 3.33 14.49
C VAL A 183 -12.60 4.15 13.41
N VAL A 184 -13.35 4.55 12.38
CA VAL A 184 -12.81 5.24 11.20
C VAL A 184 -12.21 6.58 11.59
N TYR A 185 -12.91 7.42 12.35
CA TYR A 185 -12.38 8.72 12.74
C TYR A 185 -11.18 8.60 13.68
N SER A 186 -11.20 7.66 14.63
CA SER A 186 -10.09 7.46 15.58
C SER A 186 -8.80 7.05 14.88
N ILE A 187 -8.87 6.14 13.90
CA ILE A 187 -7.68 5.69 13.16
C ILE A 187 -7.11 6.79 12.23
N ASN A 188 -7.96 7.70 11.75
CA ASN A 188 -7.53 8.87 10.97
C ASN A 188 -6.98 10.02 11.83
N GLN A 189 -7.03 9.93 13.17
CA GLN A 189 -6.42 10.96 14.01
C GLN A 189 -4.89 10.83 14.04
N PRO A 190 -4.16 11.95 14.18
CA PRO A 190 -2.72 11.94 14.40
C PRO A 190 -2.35 11.11 15.63
N ALA A 191 -1.53 10.07 15.46
CA ALA A 191 -1.08 9.26 16.58
C ALA A 191 0.23 9.80 17.15
N ALA A 192 0.20 10.23 18.42
CA ALA A 192 1.37 10.78 19.10
C ALA A 192 2.57 9.82 19.07
N ALA A 193 2.35 8.53 19.34
CA ALA A 193 3.38 7.49 19.35
C ALA A 193 3.93 7.12 17.95
N ARG A 194 3.36 7.68 16.88
CA ARG A 194 3.83 7.51 15.49
C ARG A 194 4.24 8.83 14.85
N GLY A 195 4.68 9.79 15.65
CA GLY A 195 5.12 11.08 15.12
C GLY A 195 4.01 11.85 14.41
N TYR A 196 2.80 11.83 14.97
CA TYR A 196 1.62 12.50 14.42
C TYR A 196 1.14 11.94 13.07
N GLN A 197 1.59 10.74 12.69
CA GLN A 197 1.09 10.04 11.52
C GLN A 197 -0.12 9.16 11.92
N SER A 198 -1.23 9.25 11.19
CA SER A 198 -2.34 8.28 11.31
C SER A 198 -1.90 6.91 10.80
N VAL A 199 -2.54 5.83 11.27
CA VAL A 199 -2.19 4.48 10.81
C VAL A 199 -2.55 4.33 9.34
N PHE A 200 -1.61 3.85 8.54
CA PHE A 200 -1.93 3.35 7.21
C PHE A 200 -2.69 2.04 7.35
N TRP A 201 -4.02 2.16 7.30
CA TRP A 201 -4.94 1.05 7.54
C TRP A 201 -5.70 0.65 6.27
N ASN A 202 -5.74 -0.66 5.99
CA ASN A 202 -6.45 -1.24 4.85
C ASN A 202 -7.53 -2.23 5.31
N ILE A 203 -8.66 -2.24 4.59
CA ILE A 203 -9.70 -3.28 4.73
C ILE A 203 -10.15 -3.77 3.36
N SER A 204 -10.85 -4.91 3.35
CA SER A 204 -11.43 -5.50 2.15
C SER A 204 -12.95 -5.59 2.26
N ILE A 205 -13.62 -5.51 1.11
CA ILE A 205 -15.00 -5.94 0.92
C ILE A 205 -15.01 -7.02 -0.16
N TYR A 206 -15.92 -7.97 -0.05
CA TYR A 206 -15.90 -9.19 -0.84
C TYR A 206 -17.20 -9.38 -1.61
N ASP A 207 -17.09 -9.96 -2.81
CA ASP A 207 -18.22 -10.66 -3.43
C ASP A 207 -18.51 -11.98 -2.69
N HIS A 208 -19.63 -12.63 -3.01
CA HIS A 208 -20.05 -13.85 -2.32
C HIS A 208 -19.05 -15.00 -2.48
N TYR A 209 -18.41 -15.11 -3.65
CA TYR A 209 -17.51 -16.22 -3.94
C TYR A 209 -16.17 -16.07 -3.23
N TYR A 210 -15.59 -14.86 -3.23
CA TYR A 210 -14.43 -14.51 -2.42
C TYR A 210 -14.72 -14.71 -0.94
N PHE A 211 -15.86 -14.21 -0.46
CA PHE A 211 -16.26 -14.39 0.94
C PHE A 211 -16.30 -15.87 1.31
N ASN A 212 -16.95 -16.72 0.51
CA ASN A 212 -17.02 -18.15 0.79
C ASN A 212 -15.66 -18.83 0.74
N ALA A 213 -14.79 -18.46 -0.21
CA ALA A 213 -13.45 -19.01 -0.27
C ALA A 213 -12.63 -18.67 0.97
N MET A 214 -12.76 -17.44 1.48
CA MET A 214 -12.02 -16.96 2.65
C MET A 214 -12.60 -17.47 3.97
N PHE A 215 -13.93 -17.40 4.13
CA PHE A 215 -14.62 -17.54 5.41
C PHE A 215 -15.58 -18.73 5.52
N GLY A 216 -15.81 -19.48 4.43
CA GLY A 216 -16.83 -20.53 4.39
C GLY A 216 -16.63 -21.68 5.39
N ASN A 217 -15.40 -21.86 5.86
CA ASN A 217 -15.01 -22.88 6.83
C ASN A 217 -14.53 -22.28 8.18
N PHE A 218 -14.57 -20.95 8.31
CA PHE A 218 -14.17 -20.25 9.53
C PHE A 218 -15.31 -20.30 10.56
N VAL A 219 -14.95 -20.41 11.84
CA VAL A 219 -15.90 -20.31 12.97
C VAL A 219 -15.37 -19.39 14.05
N PHE A 220 -16.27 -18.65 14.69
CA PHE A 220 -15.97 -17.83 15.86
C PHE A 220 -15.75 -18.70 17.11
N SER A 221 -15.35 -18.07 18.22
CA SER A 221 -15.08 -18.75 19.49
C SER A 221 -16.29 -19.48 20.08
N ASP A 222 -17.50 -19.11 19.68
CA ASP A 222 -18.76 -19.76 20.06
C ASP A 222 -19.26 -20.80 19.05
N LEU A 223 -18.40 -21.20 18.09
CA LEU A 223 -18.67 -22.15 17.02
C LEU A 223 -19.72 -21.69 15.99
N THR A 224 -20.13 -20.42 16.02
CA THR A 224 -20.96 -19.85 14.95
C THR A 224 -20.12 -19.54 13.72
N ALA A 225 -20.72 -19.69 12.53
CA ALA A 225 -20.10 -19.32 11.27
C ALA A 225 -20.41 -17.85 10.92
N PRO A 226 -19.55 -17.19 10.11
CA PRO A 226 -19.88 -15.94 9.44
C PRO A 226 -21.17 -16.06 8.63
N ASN A 227 -21.98 -14.99 8.64
CA ASN A 227 -23.25 -14.95 7.93
C ASN A 227 -23.11 -14.02 6.71
N TRP A 228 -23.14 -14.59 5.51
CA TRP A 228 -22.98 -13.83 4.27
C TRP A 228 -24.06 -12.75 4.10
N GLN A 229 -25.32 -13.06 4.37
CA GLN A 229 -26.43 -12.14 4.10
C GLN A 229 -26.28 -10.83 4.90
N THR A 230 -25.96 -10.96 6.19
CA THR A 230 -25.78 -9.82 7.10
C THR A 230 -24.43 -9.11 6.87
N THR A 231 -23.35 -9.85 6.62
CA THR A 231 -22.06 -9.26 6.25
C THR A 231 -22.14 -8.49 4.93
N SER A 232 -22.80 -9.04 3.91
CA SER A 232 -23.00 -8.39 2.61
C SER A 232 -23.81 -7.09 2.77
N ALA A 233 -24.89 -7.14 3.57
CA ALA A 233 -25.67 -5.95 3.89
C ALA A 233 -24.86 -4.89 4.65
N LEU A 234 -23.97 -5.29 5.56
CA LEU A 234 -23.06 -4.39 6.26
C LEU A 234 -22.01 -3.78 5.32
N GLN A 235 -21.45 -4.54 4.39
CA GLN A 235 -20.53 -4.03 3.38
C GLN A 235 -21.22 -2.95 2.52
N ASP A 236 -22.45 -3.23 2.06
CA ASP A 236 -23.25 -2.29 1.28
C ASP A 236 -23.55 -1.01 2.10
N PHE A 237 -23.95 -1.17 3.36
CA PHE A 237 -24.19 -0.06 4.28
C PHE A 237 -22.92 0.76 4.52
N PHE A 238 -21.79 0.12 4.83
CA PHE A 238 -20.51 0.77 5.08
C PHE A 238 -20.04 1.56 3.86
N MET A 239 -20.17 0.99 2.65
CA MET A 239 -19.79 1.68 1.41
C MET A 239 -20.60 2.96 1.20
N GLN A 240 -21.92 2.91 1.42
CA GLN A 240 -22.79 4.08 1.31
C GLN A 240 -22.50 5.11 2.41
N TRP A 241 -22.44 4.67 3.67
CA TRP A 241 -22.16 5.51 4.82
C TRP A 241 -20.80 6.21 4.69
N PHE A 242 -19.73 5.47 4.37
CA PHE A 242 -18.39 6.02 4.25
C PHE A 242 -18.25 6.99 3.08
N ASN A 243 -18.95 6.72 1.97
CA ASN A 243 -19.06 7.65 0.86
C ASN A 243 -19.70 8.98 1.29
N GLN A 244 -20.74 8.93 2.14
CA GLN A 244 -21.37 10.14 2.69
C GLN A 244 -20.47 10.84 3.71
N GLU A 245 -19.80 10.11 4.61
CA GLU A 245 -18.83 10.69 5.55
C GLU A 245 -17.69 11.42 4.81
N ARG A 246 -17.30 10.94 3.62
CA ARG A 246 -16.32 11.60 2.75
C ARG A 246 -16.75 12.93 2.16
N THR A 247 -17.99 13.37 2.40
CA THR A 247 -18.45 14.75 2.12
C THR A 247 -18.25 15.69 3.30
N LYS A 248 -17.98 15.14 4.49
CA LYS A 248 -17.73 15.88 5.75
C LYS A 248 -16.24 15.97 6.06
N ALA A 249 -15.49 14.89 5.82
CA ALA A 249 -14.05 14.83 6.01
C ALA A 249 -13.42 13.88 4.98
N ILE A 250 -12.19 14.14 4.51
CA ILE A 250 -11.56 13.34 3.43
C ILE A 250 -11.44 11.85 3.79
N LEU A 251 -11.16 11.56 5.06
CA LEU A 251 -10.97 10.20 5.61
C LEU A 251 -10.10 9.32 4.70
N THR A 252 -8.78 9.56 4.77
CA THR A 252 -7.77 8.83 4.00
C THR A 252 -7.85 7.33 4.25
N PHE A 253 -8.10 6.93 5.50
CA PHE A 253 -8.22 5.54 5.92
C PHE A 253 -9.65 5.16 6.34
N PRO A 254 -10.04 3.87 6.26
CA PRO A 254 -9.26 2.81 5.64
C PRO A 254 -9.13 3.00 4.12
N VAL A 255 -8.01 2.55 3.57
CA VAL A 255 -7.95 2.25 2.13
C VAL A 255 -8.75 0.97 1.92
N MET A 256 -9.80 1.07 1.11
CA MET A 256 -10.71 -0.05 0.83
C MET A 256 -10.35 -0.73 -0.48
N THR A 257 -10.41 -2.06 -0.48
CA THR A 257 -10.28 -2.88 -1.70
C THR A 257 -11.52 -3.76 -1.86
N ALA A 258 -12.17 -3.68 -3.03
CA ALA A 258 -13.24 -4.58 -3.43
C ALA A 258 -12.65 -5.80 -4.15
N ALA A 259 -12.72 -6.97 -3.52
CA ALA A 259 -12.24 -8.24 -4.07
C ALA A 259 -13.36 -8.96 -4.83
N MET A 260 -13.12 -9.25 -6.11
CA MET A 260 -14.12 -9.75 -7.06
C MET A 260 -13.56 -10.92 -7.88
N LEU A 261 -14.17 -12.10 -7.81
CA LEU A 261 -13.70 -13.24 -8.60
C LEU A 261 -14.10 -13.01 -10.04
N THR A 262 -13.20 -13.38 -10.96
CA THR A 262 -13.46 -13.35 -12.39
C THR A 262 -13.52 -14.75 -12.96
N GLU A 263 -14.39 -14.97 -13.93
CA GLU A 263 -14.50 -16.22 -14.65
C GLU A 263 -14.79 -15.90 -16.12
N ASN A 264 -14.04 -16.51 -17.04
CA ASN A 264 -14.20 -16.30 -18.49
C ASN A 264 -14.16 -14.82 -18.91
N GLY A 265 -13.26 -14.02 -18.31
CA GLY A 265 -13.09 -12.60 -18.63
C GLY A 265 -14.24 -11.70 -18.18
N LYS A 266 -15.00 -12.10 -17.16
CA LYS A 266 -16.06 -11.29 -16.54
C LYS A 266 -16.04 -11.44 -15.03
N CYS A 267 -16.61 -10.48 -14.31
CA CYS A 267 -16.89 -10.63 -12.89
C CYS A 267 -17.89 -11.78 -12.67
N LYS A 268 -17.56 -12.73 -11.80
CA LYS A 268 -18.37 -13.92 -11.51
C LYS A 268 -19.64 -13.54 -10.75
N ASP A 269 -19.53 -12.65 -9.76
CA ASP A 269 -20.67 -12.03 -9.10
C ASP A 269 -21.08 -10.75 -9.84
N SER A 270 -22.04 -10.90 -10.75
CA SER A 270 -22.52 -9.75 -11.54
C SER A 270 -23.28 -8.73 -10.70
N GLU A 271 -23.99 -9.15 -9.65
CA GLU A 271 -24.75 -8.23 -8.80
C GLU A 271 -23.78 -7.35 -8.01
N PHE A 272 -22.76 -7.95 -7.39
CA PHE A 272 -21.72 -7.20 -6.68
C PHE A 272 -20.98 -6.25 -7.62
N ALA A 273 -20.67 -6.68 -8.84
CA ALA A 273 -20.06 -5.81 -9.84
C ALA A 273 -20.94 -4.60 -10.21
N ASP A 274 -22.27 -4.76 -10.31
CA ASP A 274 -23.19 -3.65 -10.55
C ASP A 274 -23.26 -2.70 -9.35
N LYS A 275 -23.21 -3.24 -8.12
CA LYS A 275 -23.12 -2.44 -6.88
C LYS A 275 -21.82 -1.62 -6.83
N MET A 276 -20.68 -2.21 -7.17
CA MET A 276 -19.40 -1.50 -7.22
C MET A 276 -19.39 -0.42 -8.30
N ALA A 277 -19.94 -0.70 -9.48
CA ALA A 277 -20.09 0.28 -10.55
C ALA A 277 -20.99 1.45 -10.12
N LYS A 278 -22.08 1.17 -9.39
CA LYS A 278 -22.96 2.19 -8.81
C LYS A 278 -22.22 3.03 -7.77
N ALA A 279 -21.49 2.40 -6.84
CA ALA A 279 -20.72 3.11 -5.83
C ALA A 279 -19.69 4.07 -6.44
N LEU A 280 -19.00 3.65 -7.52
CA LEU A 280 -18.08 4.51 -8.28
C LEU A 280 -18.81 5.69 -8.93
N ALA A 281 -19.97 5.45 -9.54
CA ALA A 281 -20.80 6.50 -10.15
C ALA A 281 -21.29 7.54 -9.12
N GLU A 282 -21.49 7.12 -7.87
CA GLU A 282 -21.83 7.99 -6.73
C GLU A 282 -20.59 8.67 -6.10
N GLY A 283 -19.43 8.59 -6.76
CA GLY A 283 -18.18 9.24 -6.35
C GLY A 283 -17.46 8.54 -5.21
N ASN A 284 -17.79 7.27 -4.92
CA ASN A 284 -17.03 6.49 -3.95
C ASN A 284 -15.64 6.14 -4.51
N SER A 285 -14.70 5.92 -3.60
CA SER A 285 -13.28 5.87 -3.91
C SER A 285 -12.63 4.69 -3.20
N PHE A 286 -12.26 3.67 -3.98
CA PHE A 286 -11.66 2.42 -3.50
C PHE A 286 -10.82 1.76 -4.60
N PHE A 287 -10.02 0.76 -4.22
CA PHE A 287 -9.35 -0.14 -5.15
C PHE A 287 -10.26 -1.31 -5.51
N ILE A 288 -10.05 -1.87 -6.69
CA ILE A 288 -10.67 -3.09 -7.16
C ILE A 288 -9.57 -4.12 -7.34
N TYR A 289 -9.80 -5.31 -6.79
CA TYR A 289 -8.98 -6.48 -6.97
C TYR A 289 -9.80 -7.54 -7.71
N GLN A 290 -9.37 -7.90 -8.91
CA GLN A 290 -9.95 -8.94 -9.73
C GLN A 290 -8.96 -10.08 -9.92
N SER A 291 -9.41 -11.31 -9.71
CA SER A 291 -8.58 -12.50 -9.93
C SER A 291 -9.48 -13.70 -10.25
N ASP A 292 -8.97 -14.62 -11.04
CA ASP A 292 -9.62 -15.89 -11.37
C ASP A 292 -9.47 -16.95 -10.27
N ASN A 293 -8.63 -16.67 -9.26
CA ASN A 293 -8.42 -17.52 -8.09
C ASN A 293 -8.55 -16.72 -6.78
N PRO A 294 -9.26 -17.23 -5.76
CA PRO A 294 -9.34 -16.61 -4.43
C PRO A 294 -8.08 -16.69 -3.56
N ASP A 295 -7.02 -17.40 -3.97
CA ASP A 295 -5.82 -17.69 -3.16
C ASP A 295 -4.93 -16.47 -2.83
N SER A 296 -5.30 -15.27 -3.29
CA SER A 296 -4.51 -14.05 -3.10
C SER A 296 -5.39 -12.84 -2.85
N LEU A 297 -4.91 -11.93 -2.00
CA LEU A 297 -5.49 -10.61 -1.77
C LEU A 297 -4.38 -9.56 -1.78
N ALA A 298 -4.72 -8.34 -2.20
CA ALA A 298 -3.84 -7.20 -2.02
C ALA A 298 -3.70 -6.92 -0.50
N SER A 299 -2.50 -7.09 0.03
CA SER A 299 -2.27 -7.09 1.47
C SER A 299 -1.86 -5.72 2.04
N CYS A 300 -1.59 -4.73 1.16
CA CYS A 300 -1.11 -3.38 1.48
C CYS A 300 -1.44 -2.39 0.33
N CYS A 301 -0.50 -1.51 -0.06
CA CYS A 301 -0.68 -0.51 -1.12
C CYS A 301 -0.91 -1.14 -2.51
N ARG A 302 -0.05 -2.09 -2.90
CA ARG A 302 -0.06 -2.78 -4.21
C ARG A 302 0.37 -4.25 -4.13
N LEU A 303 0.96 -4.64 -2.99
CA LEU A 303 1.47 -5.97 -2.74
C LEU A 303 0.40 -7.04 -2.94
N ARG A 304 0.59 -7.87 -3.95
CA ARG A 304 -0.18 -9.08 -4.23
C ARG A 304 0.72 -10.28 -3.94
N ASN A 305 0.24 -11.18 -3.10
CA ASN A 305 0.98 -12.38 -2.76
C ASN A 305 0.20 -13.59 -3.27
N GLU A 306 0.71 -14.23 -4.32
CA GLU A 306 0.21 -15.55 -4.73
C GLU A 306 0.78 -16.60 -3.76
N ILE A 307 -0.12 -17.29 -3.06
CA ILE A 307 0.26 -18.34 -2.11
C ILE A 307 0.10 -19.67 -2.82
N ALA A 308 1.22 -20.31 -3.15
CA ALA A 308 1.25 -21.66 -3.71
C ALA A 308 0.91 -22.75 -2.68
N ASP A 309 0.80 -22.39 -1.40
CA ASP A 309 0.57 -23.34 -0.32
C ASP A 309 -0.94 -23.45 -0.03
N HIS A 310 -1.56 -24.52 -0.51
CA HIS A 310 -2.95 -24.89 -0.21
C HIS A 310 -3.15 -25.39 1.23
N SER A 311 -2.30 -24.95 2.18
CA SER A 311 -2.35 -25.33 3.59
C SER A 311 -3.50 -24.60 4.30
N PHE A 312 -4.70 -25.17 4.14
CA PHE A 312 -5.92 -24.69 4.77
C PHE A 312 -5.85 -24.85 6.29
N SER A 313 -6.18 -23.78 7.03
CA SER A 313 -6.34 -23.82 8.49
C SER A 313 -7.77 -23.48 8.87
N TYR A 314 -8.43 -24.40 9.58
CA TYR A 314 -9.80 -24.24 10.08
C TYR A 314 -10.02 -22.97 10.92
N SER A 315 -8.95 -22.40 11.48
CA SER A 315 -9.00 -21.19 12.31
C SER A 315 -8.67 -19.89 11.56
N LEU A 316 -8.11 -19.97 10.34
CA LEU A 316 -7.60 -18.80 9.59
C LEU A 316 -8.23 -18.61 8.22
N GLY A 317 -9.05 -19.56 7.74
CA GLY A 317 -9.61 -19.52 6.39
C GLY A 317 -8.57 -19.84 5.30
N ALA A 318 -8.85 -19.47 4.06
CA ALA A 318 -7.92 -19.64 2.94
C ALA A 318 -6.63 -18.80 3.13
N GLY A 319 -5.53 -19.24 2.50
CA GLY A 319 -4.16 -18.74 2.71
C GLY A 319 -3.96 -17.22 2.55
N GLY A 320 -4.89 -16.49 1.94
CA GLY A 320 -4.83 -15.04 1.74
C GLY A 320 -4.95 -14.17 3.01
N VAL A 321 -5.22 -14.75 4.19
CA VAL A 321 -5.18 -14.05 5.49
C VAL A 321 -3.81 -14.24 6.15
N ALA A 322 -3.26 -13.16 6.70
CA ALA A 322 -1.96 -13.12 7.38
C ALA A 322 -0.74 -13.24 6.44
N THR A 323 -0.43 -12.19 5.67
CA THR A 323 0.76 -12.10 4.81
C THR A 323 1.34 -10.68 4.80
N GLY A 324 2.37 -10.39 4.01
CA GLY A 324 2.98 -9.06 3.93
C GLY A 324 4.38 -9.12 3.33
N SER A 325 5.20 -8.12 3.61
CA SER A 325 6.61 -8.09 3.22
C SER A 325 7.46 -7.66 4.42
N ILE A 326 8.59 -8.35 4.60
CA ILE A 326 9.55 -8.05 5.67
C ILE A 326 10.38 -6.83 5.29
N ASN A 327 10.75 -6.71 4.01
CA ASN A 327 11.58 -5.63 3.51
C ASN A 327 11.49 -5.52 1.98
N VAL A 328 11.71 -4.31 1.46
CA VAL A 328 11.72 -4.02 0.02
C VAL A 328 13.05 -3.37 -0.36
N ILE A 329 13.75 -3.94 -1.33
CA ILE A 329 14.93 -3.33 -1.96
C ILE A 329 14.60 -3.14 -3.44
N THR A 330 14.59 -1.89 -3.89
CA THR A 330 14.27 -1.53 -5.27
C THR A 330 15.52 -1.37 -6.11
N LEU A 331 15.49 -1.98 -7.30
CA LEU A 331 16.50 -1.79 -8.33
C LEU A 331 16.15 -0.57 -9.19
N ASN A 332 17.13 0.29 -9.44
CA ASN A 332 17.00 1.39 -10.41
C ASN A 332 17.20 0.82 -11.83
N MET A 333 16.10 0.50 -12.52
CA MET A 333 16.14 -0.14 -13.84
C MET A 333 16.76 0.76 -14.91
N ASN A 334 16.51 2.07 -14.85
CA ASN A 334 17.07 3.01 -15.81
C ASN A 334 18.60 2.97 -15.77
N ARG A 335 19.16 3.01 -14.56
CA ARG A 335 20.60 2.93 -14.35
C ARG A 335 21.18 1.59 -14.75
N LEU A 336 20.53 0.48 -14.37
CA LEU A 336 20.96 -0.86 -14.77
C LEU A 336 21.09 -1.01 -16.28
N GLU A 337 20.09 -0.53 -17.02
CA GLU A 337 20.07 -0.64 -18.49
C GLU A 337 21.08 0.28 -19.17
N GLN A 338 21.30 1.49 -18.64
CA GLN A 338 22.33 2.42 -19.15
C GLN A 338 23.75 1.91 -18.91
N ASP A 339 24.00 1.28 -17.76
CA ASP A 339 25.30 0.68 -17.44
C ASP A 339 25.53 -0.66 -18.17
N GLY A 340 24.49 -1.26 -18.76
CA GLY A 340 24.57 -2.59 -19.36
C GLY A 340 24.87 -3.71 -18.36
N ARG A 341 24.43 -3.55 -17.10
CA ARG A 341 24.64 -4.55 -16.04
C ARG A 341 23.70 -5.74 -16.20
N ASP A 342 24.17 -6.90 -15.77
CA ASP A 342 23.38 -8.14 -15.83
C ASP A 342 22.30 -8.16 -14.75
N LEU A 343 21.03 -8.16 -15.17
CA LEU A 343 19.88 -8.09 -14.27
C LEU A 343 19.85 -9.25 -13.27
N VAL A 344 20.12 -10.48 -13.72
CA VAL A 344 20.04 -11.67 -12.86
C VAL A 344 21.13 -11.63 -11.78
N THR A 345 22.32 -11.17 -12.13
CA THR A 345 23.42 -10.99 -11.18
C THR A 345 23.07 -9.97 -10.10
N GLU A 346 22.55 -8.80 -10.48
CA GLU A 346 22.19 -7.75 -9.51
C GLU A 346 21.02 -8.18 -8.62
N VAL A 347 20.01 -8.85 -9.18
CA VAL A 347 18.90 -9.44 -8.41
C VAL A 347 19.40 -10.51 -7.44
N GLY A 348 20.36 -11.34 -7.85
CA GLY A 348 20.98 -12.36 -6.99
C GLY A 348 21.68 -11.76 -5.77
N LYS A 349 22.36 -10.62 -5.92
CA LYS A 349 22.92 -9.87 -4.78
C LYS A 349 21.81 -9.37 -3.84
N ILE A 350 20.72 -8.82 -4.39
CA ILE A 350 19.58 -8.35 -3.60
C ILE A 350 18.94 -9.51 -2.81
N HIS A 351 18.83 -10.71 -3.39
CA HIS A 351 18.35 -11.89 -2.65
C HIS A 351 19.19 -12.18 -1.42
N GLN A 352 20.52 -12.10 -1.54
CA GLN A 352 21.45 -12.29 -0.42
C GLN A 352 21.30 -11.20 0.65
N TYR A 353 21.19 -9.93 0.24
CA TYR A 353 20.97 -8.81 1.17
C TYR A 353 19.67 -8.98 1.95
N GLN A 354 18.59 -9.30 1.25
CA GLN A 354 17.27 -9.54 1.81
C GLN A 354 17.27 -10.76 2.74
N TYR A 355 17.97 -11.83 2.38
CA TYR A 355 18.10 -13.01 3.23
C TYR A 355 18.84 -12.69 4.54
N ALA A 356 19.90 -11.88 4.49
CA ALA A 356 20.57 -11.41 5.68
C ALA A 356 19.63 -10.56 6.57
N TYR A 357 18.80 -9.68 5.98
CA TYR A 357 17.77 -8.93 6.71
C TYR A 357 16.74 -9.87 7.36
N ARG A 358 16.28 -10.91 6.64
CA ARG A 358 15.39 -11.94 7.19
C ARG A 358 15.99 -12.63 8.40
N LYS A 359 17.29 -12.96 8.38
CA LYS A 359 18.01 -13.56 9.52
C LYS A 359 18.14 -12.60 10.69
N LEU A 360 18.36 -11.31 10.44
CA LEU A 360 18.33 -10.30 11.51
C LEU A 360 16.94 -10.23 12.20
N MET A 361 15.85 -10.35 11.44
CA MET A 361 14.51 -10.42 12.03
C MET A 361 14.25 -11.72 12.80
N GLU A 362 14.83 -12.86 12.39
CA GLU A 362 14.81 -14.10 13.19
C GLU A 362 15.53 -13.91 14.51
N ASP A 363 16.68 -13.26 14.51
CA ASP A 363 17.42 -12.97 15.74
C ASP A 363 16.56 -12.13 16.70
N TYR A 364 15.90 -11.07 16.20
CA TYR A 364 14.98 -10.28 17.00
C TYR A 364 13.77 -11.07 17.51
N LEU A 365 13.22 -11.98 16.70
CA LEU A 365 12.13 -12.86 17.14
C LEU A 365 12.60 -13.78 18.27
N ASN A 366 13.76 -14.41 18.11
CA ASN A 366 14.33 -15.34 19.10
C ASN A 366 14.64 -14.65 20.44
N GLU A 367 14.96 -13.35 20.40
CA GLU A 367 15.18 -12.51 21.59
C GLU A 367 13.89 -11.86 22.13
N GLY A 368 12.70 -12.21 21.61
CA GLY A 368 11.41 -11.73 22.11
C GLY A 368 11.09 -10.26 21.79
N MET A 369 11.71 -9.71 20.74
CA MET A 369 11.55 -8.29 20.36
C MET A 369 10.40 -8.04 19.38
N LEU A 370 9.69 -9.09 18.95
CA LEU A 370 8.68 -9.04 17.89
C LEU A 370 7.31 -9.59 18.36
N PRO A 371 6.65 -8.97 19.36
CA PRO A 371 5.49 -9.56 20.04
C PRO A 371 4.25 -9.74 19.16
N VAL A 372 4.11 -9.02 18.03
CA VAL A 372 3.02 -9.29 17.06
C VAL A 372 3.15 -10.69 16.46
N TYR A 373 4.38 -11.15 16.25
CA TYR A 373 4.67 -12.49 15.75
C TYR A 373 4.46 -13.54 16.85
N ASP A 374 5.00 -13.29 18.05
CA ASP A 374 4.83 -14.19 19.21
C ASP A 374 3.35 -14.38 19.59
N ALA A 375 2.56 -13.32 19.45
CA ALA A 375 1.12 -13.35 19.72
C ALA A 375 0.31 -14.12 18.66
N GLY A 376 0.90 -14.44 17.50
CA GLY A 376 0.30 -15.23 16.44
C GLY A 376 -0.53 -14.45 15.41
N PHE A 377 -0.38 -13.13 15.33
CA PHE A 377 -1.08 -12.30 14.33
C PHE A 377 -0.53 -12.49 12.91
N ILE A 378 0.75 -12.89 12.80
CA ILE A 378 1.48 -13.15 11.56
C ILE A 378 2.66 -14.09 11.86
N SER A 379 3.17 -14.78 10.84
CA SER A 379 4.46 -15.48 10.89
C SER A 379 5.39 -14.92 9.82
N LEU A 380 6.70 -14.89 10.11
CA LEU A 380 7.72 -14.45 9.15
C LEU A 380 7.70 -15.31 7.87
N ASP A 381 7.31 -16.58 7.95
CA ASP A 381 7.23 -17.49 6.79
C ASP A 381 6.06 -17.20 5.85
N LYS A 382 5.13 -16.34 6.29
CA LYS A 382 4.02 -15.85 5.49
C LYS A 382 4.32 -14.51 4.82
N GLN A 383 5.47 -13.89 5.10
CA GLN A 383 5.89 -12.63 4.49
C GLN A 383 6.97 -12.82 3.44
N PHE A 384 6.97 -11.93 2.46
CA PHE A 384 7.90 -11.94 1.34
C PHE A 384 9.11 -11.03 1.61
N LEU A 385 10.18 -11.28 0.87
CA LEU A 385 11.31 -10.38 0.67
C LEU A 385 11.19 -9.81 -0.75
N THR A 386 10.90 -8.52 -0.85
CA THR A 386 10.42 -7.95 -2.11
C THR A 386 11.54 -7.29 -2.89
N ILE A 387 11.63 -7.64 -4.17
CA ILE A 387 12.47 -6.99 -5.17
C ILE A 387 11.62 -5.91 -5.83
N GLY A 388 11.88 -4.65 -5.48
CA GLY A 388 11.16 -3.54 -6.03
C GLY A 388 11.70 -3.10 -7.39
N ILE A 389 10.84 -2.53 -8.22
CA ILE A 389 11.19 -1.99 -9.54
C ILE A 389 10.74 -0.53 -9.63
N ASN A 390 11.66 0.35 -10.07
CA ASN A 390 11.36 1.70 -10.53
C ASN A 390 12.30 2.07 -11.69
N GLY A 391 11.87 2.96 -12.58
CA GLY A 391 12.69 3.37 -13.73
C GLY A 391 12.52 2.53 -14.99
N MET A 392 11.53 1.63 -15.07
CA MET A 392 11.35 0.72 -16.22
C MET A 392 10.92 1.45 -17.50
N VAL A 393 10.08 2.49 -17.36
CA VAL A 393 9.63 3.32 -18.48
C VAL A 393 10.81 4.10 -19.05
N GLU A 394 11.60 4.73 -18.17
CA GLU A 394 12.79 5.50 -18.51
C GLU A 394 13.87 4.63 -19.15
N ALA A 395 14.06 3.42 -18.63
CA ALA A 395 14.96 2.43 -19.20
C ALA A 395 14.61 2.07 -20.65
N ALA A 396 13.31 1.88 -20.95
CA ALA A 396 12.85 1.59 -22.30
C ALA A 396 13.09 2.78 -23.24
N GLU A 397 12.79 4.01 -22.79
CA GLU A 397 13.04 5.23 -23.56
C GLU A 397 14.53 5.43 -23.86
N PHE A 398 15.42 5.15 -22.90
CA PHE A 398 16.86 5.18 -23.12
C PHE A 398 17.29 4.21 -24.23
N ARG A 399 16.67 3.03 -24.32
CA ARG A 399 16.90 2.05 -25.40
C ARG A 399 16.29 2.48 -26.74
N GLY A 400 15.58 3.61 -26.80
CA GLY A 400 14.87 4.06 -27.99
C GLY A 400 13.53 3.37 -28.22
N ILE A 401 13.04 2.62 -27.23
CA ILE A 401 11.77 1.87 -27.32
C ILE A 401 10.62 2.83 -26.99
N LYS A 402 9.63 2.88 -27.89
CA LYS A 402 8.42 3.67 -27.64
C LYS A 402 7.56 3.01 -26.56
N VAL A 403 7.40 3.67 -25.43
CA VAL A 403 6.51 3.22 -24.35
C VAL A 403 5.05 3.21 -24.83
N GLY A 404 4.34 2.13 -24.56
CA GLY A 404 2.93 1.95 -24.94
C GLY A 404 2.59 0.50 -25.21
N TYR A 405 1.33 0.20 -25.54
CA TYR A 405 0.91 -1.17 -25.84
C TYR A 405 1.33 -1.59 -27.26
N ASN A 406 2.61 -1.93 -27.41
CA ASN A 406 3.22 -2.41 -28.65
C ASN A 406 4.18 -3.56 -28.35
N SER A 407 4.47 -4.42 -29.33
CA SER A 407 5.25 -5.64 -29.12
C SER A 407 6.65 -5.36 -28.55
N GLU A 408 7.35 -4.34 -29.05
CA GLU A 408 8.71 -4.02 -28.61
C GLU A 408 8.78 -3.66 -27.12
N TYR A 409 7.84 -2.83 -26.64
CA TYR A 409 7.78 -2.46 -25.22
C TYR A 409 7.28 -3.63 -24.33
N ILE A 410 6.30 -4.39 -24.82
CA ILE A 410 5.78 -5.57 -24.10
C ILE A 410 6.90 -6.59 -23.90
N ASP A 411 7.63 -6.92 -24.97
CA ASP A 411 8.73 -7.88 -24.93
C ASP A 411 9.85 -7.37 -24.02
N PHE A 412 10.20 -6.08 -24.12
CA PHE A 412 11.16 -5.44 -23.22
C PHE A 412 10.79 -5.68 -21.75
N VAL A 413 9.60 -5.26 -21.32
CA VAL A 413 9.19 -5.38 -19.90
C VAL A 413 9.08 -6.86 -19.48
N ARG A 414 8.46 -7.69 -20.32
CA ARG A 414 8.20 -9.11 -20.05
C ARG A 414 9.49 -9.90 -19.87
N GLU A 415 10.50 -9.66 -20.69
CA GLU A 415 11.82 -10.32 -20.57
C GLU A 415 12.49 -10.02 -19.22
N ARG A 416 12.49 -8.74 -18.78
CA ARG A 416 13.10 -8.37 -17.49
C ARG A 416 12.31 -8.98 -16.34
N LEU A 417 10.98 -8.89 -16.36
CA LEU A 417 10.14 -9.47 -15.31
C LEU A 417 10.26 -10.99 -15.24
N PHE A 418 10.34 -11.67 -16.40
CA PHE A 418 10.56 -13.10 -16.44
C PHE A 418 11.91 -13.50 -15.84
N ALA A 419 12.98 -12.76 -16.15
CA ALA A 419 14.31 -13.01 -15.59
C ALA A 419 14.30 -12.87 -14.06
N ILE A 420 13.66 -11.82 -13.52
CA ILE A 420 13.52 -11.61 -12.08
C ILE A 420 12.67 -12.72 -11.45
N TYR A 421 11.54 -13.08 -12.06
CA TYR A 421 10.67 -14.16 -11.60
C TYR A 421 11.44 -15.49 -11.51
N GLN A 422 12.18 -15.89 -12.54
CA GLN A 422 12.99 -17.11 -12.50
C GLN A 422 14.08 -17.06 -11.42
N ALA A 423 14.72 -15.90 -11.23
CA ALA A 423 15.69 -15.70 -10.18
C ALA A 423 15.03 -15.84 -8.79
N ASN A 424 13.86 -15.24 -8.56
CA ASN A 424 13.09 -15.37 -7.32
C ASN A 424 12.72 -16.83 -7.04
N GLN A 425 12.22 -17.57 -8.03
CA GLN A 425 11.85 -18.98 -7.87
C GLN A 425 13.06 -19.85 -7.47
N THR A 426 14.22 -19.56 -8.06
CA THR A 426 15.49 -20.21 -7.68
C THR A 426 15.88 -19.86 -6.25
N ALA A 427 15.89 -18.58 -5.90
CA ALA A 427 16.24 -18.09 -4.58
C ALA A 427 15.30 -18.61 -3.48
N CYS A 428 14.00 -18.71 -3.75
CA CYS A 428 13.02 -19.30 -2.84
C CYS A 428 13.42 -20.73 -2.43
N LYS A 429 13.82 -21.54 -3.41
CA LYS A 429 14.27 -22.94 -3.17
C LYS A 429 15.61 -22.98 -2.46
N THR A 430 16.53 -22.09 -2.81
CA THR A 430 17.88 -22.03 -2.23
C THR A 430 17.86 -21.62 -0.76
N TYR A 431 17.08 -20.59 -0.42
CA TYR A 431 17.09 -19.97 0.91
C TYR A 431 15.95 -20.45 1.82
N GLY A 432 14.95 -21.15 1.28
CA GLY A 432 13.78 -21.61 2.04
C GLY A 432 12.87 -20.47 2.53
N VAL A 433 12.89 -19.32 1.86
CA VAL A 433 12.10 -18.13 2.18
C VAL A 433 11.38 -17.62 0.92
N LYS A 434 10.41 -16.72 1.06
CA LYS A 434 9.61 -16.23 -0.06
C LYS A 434 10.18 -14.93 -0.63
N PHE A 435 10.38 -14.87 -1.94
CA PHE A 435 10.72 -13.67 -2.69
C PHE A 435 9.60 -13.33 -3.69
N ASN A 436 9.40 -12.05 -3.95
CA ASN A 436 8.49 -11.56 -4.99
C ASN A 436 8.98 -10.25 -5.60
N THR A 437 8.27 -9.77 -6.62
CA THR A 437 8.63 -8.58 -7.39
C THR A 437 7.49 -7.57 -7.42
N GLU A 438 7.74 -6.32 -7.03
CA GLU A 438 6.72 -5.27 -6.98
C GLU A 438 7.11 -4.04 -7.83
N PHE A 439 6.15 -3.52 -8.60
CA PHE A 439 6.25 -2.15 -9.12
C PHE A 439 5.90 -1.16 -8.00
N VAL A 440 6.94 -0.78 -7.25
CA VAL A 440 6.79 -0.05 -5.98
C VAL A 440 6.15 1.33 -6.20
N PRO A 441 5.31 1.82 -5.25
CA PRO A 441 4.70 3.15 -5.35
C PRO A 441 5.69 4.30 -5.54
N ALA A 442 6.91 4.14 -5.03
CA ALA A 442 8.05 5.05 -5.16
C ALA A 442 7.75 6.52 -4.79
N GLU A 443 6.89 6.82 -3.80
CA GLU A 443 6.45 8.19 -3.46
C GLU A 443 7.64 9.17 -3.42
N ASN A 444 8.71 8.79 -2.72
CA ASN A 444 9.96 9.56 -2.71
C ASN A 444 10.96 9.07 -3.76
N LEU A 445 11.05 7.75 -3.95
CA LEU A 445 12.09 7.14 -4.76
C LEU A 445 12.05 7.58 -6.22
N GLY A 446 10.88 7.77 -6.83
CA GLY A 446 10.80 8.21 -8.23
C GLY A 446 11.47 9.57 -8.46
N VAL A 447 11.31 10.50 -7.51
CA VAL A 447 11.97 11.82 -7.53
C VAL A 447 13.47 11.69 -7.24
N LYS A 448 13.83 10.85 -6.26
CA LYS A 448 15.23 10.63 -5.88
C LYS A 448 16.04 10.00 -7.01
N ASN A 449 15.55 8.93 -7.65
CA ASN A 449 16.22 8.28 -8.77
C ASN A 449 16.46 9.27 -9.92
N ALA A 450 15.44 10.00 -10.34
CA ALA A 450 15.57 11.02 -11.39
C ALA A 450 16.65 12.06 -11.06
N LYS A 451 16.69 12.53 -9.81
CA LYS A 451 17.69 13.50 -9.36
C LYS A 451 19.10 12.89 -9.33
N TRP A 452 19.28 11.73 -8.70
CA TRP A 452 20.57 11.07 -8.55
C TRP A 452 21.19 10.68 -9.90
N ASP A 453 20.39 10.12 -10.80
CA ASP A 453 20.84 9.72 -12.12
C ASP A 453 21.25 10.95 -12.95
N ARG A 454 20.51 12.06 -12.83
CA ARG A 454 20.88 13.31 -13.50
C ARG A 454 22.20 13.88 -12.99
N GLU A 455 22.40 13.90 -11.68
CA GLU A 455 23.64 14.36 -11.05
C GLU A 455 24.83 13.49 -11.46
N ALA A 456 24.60 12.19 -11.70
CA ALA A 456 25.62 11.25 -12.16
C ALA A 456 25.79 11.20 -13.69
N GLY A 457 25.05 12.01 -14.46
CA GLY A 457 25.21 12.15 -15.91
C GLY A 457 24.46 11.14 -16.78
N TYR A 458 23.49 10.42 -16.22
CA TYR A 458 22.63 9.50 -16.96
C TYR A 458 21.55 10.25 -17.76
N VAL A 459 20.96 9.55 -18.73
CA VAL A 459 19.79 10.05 -19.45
C VAL A 459 18.56 9.98 -18.53
N VAL A 460 17.94 11.14 -18.30
CA VAL A 460 16.82 11.31 -17.36
C VAL A 460 15.72 12.13 -18.06
N PRO A 461 14.68 11.49 -18.64
CA PRO A 461 13.67 12.19 -19.44
C PRO A 461 12.66 12.99 -18.60
N ARG A 462 12.57 12.71 -17.29
CA ARG A 462 11.59 13.33 -16.38
C ARG A 462 12.11 13.52 -14.97
N GLU A 463 11.51 14.47 -14.24
CA GLU A 463 11.86 14.83 -12.85
C GLU A 463 11.41 13.81 -11.80
N CYS A 464 10.55 12.87 -12.17
CA CYS A 464 10.08 11.81 -11.30
C CYS A 464 9.84 10.55 -12.12
N TYR A 465 10.59 9.48 -11.83
CA TYR A 465 10.42 8.22 -12.53
C TYR A 465 9.05 7.60 -12.30
N ASN A 466 8.51 6.98 -13.33
CA ASN A 466 7.18 6.39 -13.28
C ASN A 466 7.19 5.06 -12.50
N SER A 467 6.15 4.87 -11.69
CA SER A 467 5.86 3.65 -10.93
C SER A 467 4.76 2.81 -11.57
N TYR A 468 4.66 2.90 -12.90
CA TYR A 468 3.61 2.31 -13.72
C TYR A 468 4.22 1.78 -15.02
N PHE A 469 3.45 1.02 -15.79
CA PHE A 469 3.83 0.54 -17.12
C PHE A 469 3.60 1.58 -18.24
N TYR A 470 3.36 2.83 -17.87
CA TYR A 470 3.07 3.92 -18.81
C TYR A 470 3.65 5.25 -18.31
N VAL A 471 3.89 6.15 -19.25
CA VAL A 471 4.30 7.53 -18.99
C VAL A 471 3.09 8.30 -18.45
N VAL A 472 3.17 8.86 -17.24
CA VAL A 472 2.00 9.48 -16.59
C VAL A 472 1.57 10.80 -17.24
N GLU A 473 2.53 11.48 -17.87
CA GLU A 473 2.36 12.73 -18.62
C GLU A 473 1.99 12.54 -20.10
N ASP A 474 1.85 11.30 -20.57
CA ASP A 474 1.37 11.03 -21.93
C ASP A 474 -0.12 11.37 -22.04
N GLU A 475 -0.44 12.32 -22.92
CA GLU A 475 -1.82 12.77 -23.18
C GLU A 475 -2.52 11.98 -24.29
N GLN A 476 -1.81 11.09 -24.99
CA GLN A 476 -2.34 10.30 -26.09
C GLN A 476 -2.76 8.88 -25.65
N ILE A 477 -2.23 8.39 -24.53
CA ILE A 477 -2.58 7.08 -23.98
C ILE A 477 -4.02 7.08 -23.45
N ASN A 478 -4.86 6.19 -23.98
CA ASN A 478 -6.26 6.07 -23.57
C ASN A 478 -6.45 5.09 -22.39
N ALA A 479 -7.68 4.99 -21.87
CA ALA A 479 -7.99 4.12 -20.74
C ALA A 479 -7.78 2.63 -21.03
N LEU A 480 -8.11 2.16 -22.24
CA LEU A 480 -7.97 0.76 -22.63
C LEU A 480 -6.49 0.36 -22.70
N ASP A 481 -5.63 1.20 -23.26
CA ASP A 481 -4.18 0.96 -23.31
C ASP A 481 -3.60 0.80 -21.89
N LYS A 482 -4.06 1.62 -20.93
CA LYS A 482 -3.66 1.48 -19.53
C LYS A 482 -4.10 0.15 -18.90
N PHE A 483 -5.30 -0.32 -19.21
CA PHE A 483 -5.77 -1.65 -18.78
C PHE A 483 -5.02 -2.80 -19.45
N LEU A 484 -4.58 -2.63 -20.69
CA LEU A 484 -3.78 -3.62 -21.42
C LEU A 484 -2.34 -3.68 -20.91
N LEU A 485 -1.74 -2.52 -20.61
CA LEU A 485 -0.39 -2.42 -20.02
C LEU A 485 -0.32 -2.95 -18.60
N HIS A 486 -1.40 -2.84 -17.82
CA HIS A 486 -1.54 -3.55 -16.53
C HIS A 486 -2.20 -4.93 -16.68
N GLY A 487 -2.41 -5.39 -17.90
CA GLY A 487 -3.05 -6.67 -18.20
C GLY A 487 -2.09 -7.84 -18.19
N LYS A 488 -2.64 -9.04 -18.40
CA LYS A 488 -1.98 -10.34 -18.30
C LYS A 488 -0.64 -10.39 -19.05
N ALA A 489 -0.54 -9.77 -20.22
CA ALA A 489 0.67 -9.82 -21.05
C ALA A 489 1.94 -9.29 -20.34
N LEU A 490 1.82 -8.23 -19.53
CA LEU A 490 2.95 -7.64 -18.79
C LEU A 490 3.02 -8.16 -17.35
N VAL A 491 1.87 -8.41 -16.70
CA VAL A 491 1.84 -8.76 -15.27
C VAL A 491 1.96 -10.26 -14.99
N GLU A 492 1.99 -11.11 -16.01
CA GLU A 492 2.11 -12.59 -15.85
C GLU A 492 3.30 -13.00 -14.97
N TYR A 493 4.44 -12.31 -15.09
CA TYR A 493 5.64 -12.59 -14.31
C TYR A 493 5.84 -11.63 -13.13
N LEU A 494 4.83 -10.82 -12.81
CA LEU A 494 4.86 -9.92 -11.67
C LEU A 494 4.15 -10.56 -10.46
N ASP A 495 4.95 -11.27 -9.66
CA ASP A 495 4.52 -12.10 -8.53
C ASP A 495 4.33 -11.33 -7.20
N GLY A 496 4.64 -10.03 -7.16
CA GLY A 496 4.45 -9.15 -6.00
C GLY A 496 3.49 -7.98 -6.22
N GLY A 497 3.05 -7.73 -7.46
CA GLY A 497 1.96 -6.81 -7.77
C GLY A 497 2.34 -5.42 -8.31
N SER A 498 1.33 -4.79 -8.90
CA SER A 498 1.32 -3.40 -9.36
C SER A 498 -0.10 -2.85 -9.20
N ALA A 499 -0.29 -1.54 -9.34
CA ALA A 499 -1.62 -0.95 -9.34
C ALA A 499 -1.79 0.04 -10.49
N LEU A 500 -2.86 -0.13 -11.27
CA LEU A 500 -3.28 0.89 -12.23
C LEU A 500 -4.00 2.03 -11.50
N HIS A 501 -3.52 3.25 -11.70
CA HIS A 501 -4.22 4.47 -11.29
C HIS A 501 -4.86 5.10 -12.53
N LEU A 502 -6.13 4.79 -12.78
CA LEU A 502 -6.85 5.34 -13.93
C LEU A 502 -7.45 6.71 -13.57
N ASN A 503 -6.85 7.79 -14.04
CA ASN A 503 -7.31 9.14 -13.75
C ASN A 503 -8.37 9.59 -14.77
N LEU A 504 -9.55 10.01 -14.32
CA LEU A 504 -10.64 10.51 -15.17
C LEU A 504 -10.99 11.95 -14.78
N GLU A 505 -11.37 12.77 -15.75
CA GLU A 505 -11.74 14.18 -15.53
C GLU A 505 -12.99 14.30 -14.64
N GLU A 506 -13.97 13.43 -14.89
CA GLU A 506 -15.23 13.34 -14.17
C GLU A 506 -15.66 11.89 -13.90
N ALA A 507 -16.66 11.74 -13.03
CA ALA A 507 -17.25 10.45 -12.73
C ALA A 507 -18.10 9.96 -13.92
N LEU A 508 -18.02 8.68 -14.21
CA LEU A 508 -18.79 8.06 -15.31
C LEU A 508 -20.17 7.59 -14.84
N SER A 509 -21.02 7.25 -15.82
CA SER A 509 -22.25 6.52 -15.53
C SER A 509 -21.97 5.13 -14.95
N GLN A 510 -22.93 4.55 -14.23
CA GLN A 510 -22.85 3.17 -13.73
C GLN A 510 -22.54 2.17 -14.86
N GLN A 511 -23.17 2.31 -16.02
CA GLN A 511 -22.94 1.42 -17.18
C GLN A 511 -21.51 1.51 -17.70
N SER A 512 -20.95 2.73 -17.74
CA SER A 512 -19.58 2.96 -18.17
C SER A 512 -18.59 2.37 -17.15
N TYR A 513 -18.81 2.56 -15.84
CA TYR A 513 -17.99 1.92 -14.82
C TYR A 513 -18.07 0.40 -14.88
N ARG A 514 -19.27 -0.16 -15.08
CA ARG A 514 -19.42 -1.61 -15.28
C ARG A 514 -18.61 -2.11 -16.48
N SER A 515 -18.60 -1.34 -17.56
CA SER A 515 -17.79 -1.66 -18.74
C SER A 515 -16.29 -1.68 -18.42
N LEU A 516 -15.81 -0.76 -17.56
CA LEU A 516 -14.42 -0.76 -17.10
C LEU A 516 -14.08 -1.98 -16.23
N LEU A 517 -14.99 -2.42 -15.35
CA LEU A 517 -14.81 -3.65 -14.56
C LEU A 517 -14.71 -4.89 -15.46
N ASP A 518 -15.52 -4.97 -16.51
CA ASP A 518 -15.46 -6.08 -17.48
C ASP A 518 -14.22 -5.99 -18.38
N ILE A 519 -13.76 -4.78 -18.74
CA ILE A 519 -12.49 -4.59 -19.45
C ILE A 519 -11.33 -5.10 -18.60
N ALA A 520 -11.27 -4.73 -17.32
CA ALA A 520 -10.22 -5.20 -16.41
C ALA A 520 -10.17 -6.73 -16.33
N ALA A 521 -11.35 -7.38 -16.23
CA ALA A 521 -11.45 -8.83 -16.20
C ALA A 521 -10.99 -9.48 -17.52
N LYS A 522 -11.27 -8.85 -18.67
CA LYS A 522 -10.84 -9.33 -19.99
C LYS A 522 -9.34 -9.15 -20.23
N THR A 523 -8.78 -8.01 -19.85
CA THR A 523 -7.35 -7.73 -20.05
C THR A 523 -6.48 -8.45 -19.02
N GLY A 524 -7.06 -8.86 -17.88
CA GLY A 524 -6.33 -9.43 -16.75
C GLY A 524 -5.68 -8.35 -15.87
N CYS A 525 -6.19 -7.12 -15.89
CA CYS A 525 -5.76 -6.06 -14.99
C CYS A 525 -6.32 -6.31 -13.58
N ASN A 526 -5.51 -6.97 -12.76
CA ASN A 526 -5.94 -7.52 -11.48
C ASN A 526 -6.09 -6.50 -10.36
N TYR A 527 -5.40 -5.36 -10.38
CA TYR A 527 -5.48 -4.39 -9.29
C TYR A 527 -5.43 -2.95 -9.79
N PHE A 528 -6.50 -2.20 -9.54
CA PHE A 528 -6.66 -0.85 -10.07
C PHE A 528 -7.55 0.03 -9.20
N CYS A 529 -7.41 1.34 -9.37
CA CYS A 529 -8.32 2.34 -8.84
C CYS A 529 -8.66 3.36 -9.92
N ILE A 530 -9.82 3.99 -9.77
CA ILE A 530 -10.26 5.06 -10.66
C ILE A 530 -10.29 6.37 -9.86
N ASN A 531 -9.62 7.40 -10.38
CA ASN A 531 -9.38 8.64 -9.67
C ASN A 531 -10.02 9.81 -10.41
N VAL A 532 -11.01 10.43 -9.79
CA VAL A 532 -11.50 11.77 -10.13
C VAL A 532 -11.01 12.71 -9.02
N LYS A 533 -10.59 13.93 -9.37
CA LYS A 533 -10.14 14.89 -8.35
C LYS A 533 -11.35 15.38 -7.54
N ILE A 534 -11.25 15.27 -6.22
CA ILE A 534 -12.24 15.79 -5.29
C ILE A 534 -11.87 17.23 -4.97
N THR A 535 -12.80 18.17 -5.09
CA THR A 535 -12.61 19.58 -4.74
C THR A 535 -12.83 19.81 -3.25
N LEU A 536 -11.92 20.54 -2.63
CA LEU A 536 -11.95 20.89 -1.21
C LEU A 536 -11.88 22.41 -1.10
N CYS A 537 -12.86 23.03 -0.45
CA CYS A 537 -12.81 24.47 -0.19
C CYS A 537 -12.04 24.76 1.09
N ASN A 538 -10.99 25.59 1.02
CA ASN A 538 -10.24 26.00 2.22
C ASN A 538 -10.95 27.10 3.03
N ALA A 539 -11.98 27.73 2.45
CA ALA A 539 -12.71 28.83 3.09
C ALA A 539 -13.94 28.37 3.89
N CYS A 540 -14.62 27.29 3.48
CA CYS A 540 -15.84 26.80 4.15
C CYS A 540 -15.84 25.28 4.41
N ASP A 541 -14.71 24.62 4.19
CA ASP A 541 -14.51 23.16 4.36
C ASP A 541 -15.44 22.27 3.51
N HIS A 542 -16.20 22.84 2.58
CA HIS A 542 -17.05 22.08 1.68
C HIS A 542 -16.23 21.13 0.79
N ILE A 543 -16.66 19.87 0.74
CA ILE A 543 -16.08 18.81 -0.09
C ILE A 543 -17.06 18.47 -1.22
N ASP A 544 -16.63 18.68 -2.45
CA ASP A 544 -17.37 18.31 -3.66
C ASP A 544 -16.60 17.23 -4.40
N LYS A 545 -17.24 16.09 -4.72
CA LYS A 545 -16.58 14.95 -5.38
C LYS A 545 -16.30 15.17 -6.86
N ARG A 546 -16.74 16.30 -7.42
CA ARG A 546 -16.42 16.71 -8.78
C ARG A 546 -15.11 17.50 -8.82
N THR A 547 -14.45 17.45 -9.96
CA THR A 547 -13.32 18.34 -10.26
C THR A 547 -13.83 19.73 -10.63
N LEU A 548 -13.83 20.67 -9.70
CA LEU A 548 -14.30 22.05 -9.89
C LEU A 548 -13.14 23.05 -9.78
N SER A 549 -13.34 24.24 -10.37
CA SER A 549 -12.41 25.37 -10.29
C SER A 549 -12.75 26.39 -9.20
N GLN A 550 -13.91 26.24 -8.56
CA GLN A 550 -14.36 27.05 -7.44
C GLN A 550 -15.32 26.23 -6.56
N CYS A 551 -15.50 26.64 -5.31
CA CYS A 551 -16.42 26.00 -4.37
C CYS A 551 -17.87 26.13 -4.85
N SER A 552 -18.59 25.02 -4.91
CA SER A 552 -20.02 24.96 -5.24
C SER A 552 -20.93 25.49 -4.12
N CYS A 553 -20.44 25.57 -2.87
CA CYS A 553 -21.18 26.08 -1.72
C CYS A 553 -21.05 27.60 -1.55
N CYS A 554 -19.82 28.13 -1.54
CA CYS A 554 -19.56 29.56 -1.24
C CYS A 554 -18.97 30.38 -2.40
N GLY A 555 -18.67 29.76 -3.55
CA GLY A 555 -18.07 30.44 -4.70
C GLY A 555 -16.57 30.79 -4.56
N SER A 556 -15.92 30.45 -3.44
CA SER A 556 -14.49 30.71 -3.23
C SER A 556 -13.62 29.99 -4.25
N LYS A 557 -12.57 30.68 -4.72
CA LYS A 557 -11.50 30.10 -5.56
C LYS A 557 -10.33 29.56 -4.74
N ASP A 558 -10.34 29.76 -3.42
CA ASP A 558 -9.39 29.14 -2.51
C ASP A 558 -9.80 27.68 -2.27
N ILE A 559 -9.39 26.84 -3.22
CA ILE A 559 -9.67 25.41 -3.25
C ILE A 559 -8.37 24.61 -3.34
N ASP A 560 -8.43 23.40 -2.81
CA ASP A 560 -7.45 22.34 -3.02
C ASP A 560 -8.15 21.15 -3.71
N HIS A 561 -7.38 20.20 -4.23
CA HIS A 561 -7.91 18.94 -4.73
C HIS A 561 -7.35 17.77 -3.94
N ALA A 562 -8.15 16.72 -3.73
CA ALA A 562 -7.68 15.44 -3.22
C ALA A 562 -7.75 14.36 -4.30
N THR A 563 -6.73 13.50 -4.33
CA THR A 563 -6.65 12.37 -5.27
C THR A 563 -5.66 11.31 -4.77
N ARG A 564 -5.56 10.17 -5.47
CA ARG A 564 -4.54 9.14 -5.21
C ARG A 564 -3.37 9.30 -6.16
N VAL A 565 -2.25 9.81 -5.65
CA VAL A 565 -1.01 9.89 -6.44
C VAL A 565 -0.33 8.52 -6.50
N ILE A 566 -0.07 7.88 -5.36
CA ILE A 566 0.71 6.63 -5.29
C ILE A 566 0.04 5.46 -4.56
N GLY A 567 -1.06 5.70 -3.81
CA GLY A 567 -1.81 4.60 -3.19
C GLY A 567 -2.99 4.98 -2.29
N TYR A 568 -3.06 6.19 -1.76
CA TYR A 568 -4.12 6.60 -0.83
C TYR A 568 -4.66 8.01 -1.15
N LEU A 569 -5.90 8.28 -0.72
CA LEU A 569 -6.58 9.54 -1.01
C LEU A 569 -6.08 10.63 -0.05
N LYS A 570 -5.44 11.66 -0.60
CA LYS A 570 -4.93 12.79 0.18
C LYS A 570 -5.05 14.10 -0.60
N ARG A 571 -5.03 15.23 0.12
CA ARG A 571 -4.90 16.57 -0.46
C ARG A 571 -3.61 16.66 -1.27
N ILE A 572 -3.66 17.25 -2.46
CA ILE A 572 -2.47 17.44 -3.31
C ILE A 572 -1.43 18.29 -2.57
N SER A 573 -1.87 19.32 -1.85
CA SER A 573 -0.99 20.19 -1.04
C SER A 573 -0.23 19.46 0.09
N SER A 574 -0.67 18.28 0.51
CA SER A 574 0.02 17.47 1.54
C SER A 574 1.19 16.67 1.00
N PHE A 575 1.25 16.41 -0.32
CA PHE A 575 2.41 15.74 -0.92
C PHE A 575 3.62 16.66 -0.98
N SER A 576 4.80 16.10 -1.18
CA SER A 576 6.01 16.89 -1.43
C SER A 576 5.85 17.79 -2.66
N SER A 577 6.55 18.91 -2.70
CA SER A 577 6.50 19.86 -3.80
C SER A 577 6.87 19.21 -5.15
N ALA A 578 7.76 18.21 -5.15
CA ALA A 578 8.08 17.44 -6.36
C ALA A 578 6.89 16.58 -6.82
N ARG A 579 6.17 15.94 -5.90
CA ARG A 579 4.97 15.16 -6.22
C ARG A 579 3.78 16.02 -6.63
N GLN A 580 3.66 17.23 -6.10
CA GLN A 580 2.68 18.20 -6.59
C GLN A 580 2.93 18.56 -8.07
N LYS A 581 4.20 18.72 -8.47
CA LYS A 581 4.58 18.98 -9.87
C LYS A 581 4.26 17.79 -10.77
N GLU A 582 4.67 16.58 -10.38
CA GLU A 582 4.36 15.35 -11.14
C GLU A 582 2.85 15.14 -11.28
N GLN A 583 2.10 15.35 -10.20
CA GLN A 583 0.64 15.27 -10.21
C GLN A 583 -0.02 16.27 -11.17
N ALA A 584 0.57 17.45 -11.36
CA ALA A 584 0.06 18.46 -12.30
C ALA A 584 0.26 18.05 -13.77
N LEU A 585 1.22 17.16 -14.06
CA LEU A 585 1.49 16.64 -15.40
C LEU A 585 0.62 15.44 -15.76
N ARG A 586 -0.04 14.79 -14.79
CA ARG A 586 -0.81 13.58 -15.06
C ARG A 586 -1.97 13.83 -16.01
N HIS A 587 -2.13 12.91 -16.96
CA HIS A 587 -3.25 12.94 -17.88
C HIS A 587 -4.56 12.47 -17.21
N TYR A 588 -5.62 13.28 -17.34
CA TYR A 588 -6.97 13.06 -16.77
C TYR A 588 -8.04 12.75 -17.85
N HIS A 589 -7.68 12.34 -19.07
CA HIS A 589 -8.61 12.01 -20.16
C HIS A 589 -9.66 13.10 -20.42
N ARG A 590 -9.21 14.32 -20.76
CA ARG A 590 -10.06 15.52 -20.94
C ARG A 590 -10.90 15.54 -22.22
N GLN A 591 -10.74 14.56 -23.08
CA GLN A 591 -11.55 14.36 -24.27
C GLN A 591 -12.04 12.92 -24.24
N ALA A 592 -13.36 12.74 -24.33
CA ALA A 592 -13.95 11.41 -24.44
C ALA A 592 -13.33 10.70 -25.65
N ALA A 593 -12.79 9.50 -25.41
CA ALA A 593 -12.25 8.62 -26.44
C ALA A 593 -13.33 8.17 -27.43
#